data_AF-A0A2E1U9X0-F1
#
_entry.id   AF-A0A2E1U9X0-F1
#
_cell.length_a   1.000
_cell.length_b   1.000
_cell.length_c   1.000
_cell.angle_alpha   90.00
_cell.angle_beta   90.00
_cell.angle_gamma   90.00
#
_symmetry.space_group_name_H-M   'P 1'
#
loop_
_entity.id
_entity.type
_entity.pdbx_description
1 polymer ?
#
loop_
_entity_poly.entity_id
_entity_poly.type
_entity_poly.pdbx_seq_one_letter_code
_entity_poly.pdbx_strand_id
1 'polypeptide(L)'
;MSEALCDETSTAALDDVETTLGELRREAKMRQTLPWLFSALVHGFVLLAGFWMTFLVIQDQDEVRPVSVRSDFEALTFAPVRLPTESLEVTPSASASLMSQAPILPGPQPVEPTSTAPVALASPVLTSQSITDRPDTASFFGVSGSDARRVVYCIDASGSMIRSLPMVLEHLGQSMDQLKPPQRFSVVFFQDNEAVPMPKFASMPLATLDHKRAVIRWMHQDIVPLGRSNPLRALELALSVNPDVIFLLSENITGAGPFEIEADRLLAALEDQNPIQSDGTRATAIKCIQFLEEDVLGVLRKIADAHGGPNGYNFVERDGAGRLQARQDGTDKEQGD
;
A
#
# COMPACT_ATOMS: atom_id res chain seq x y z
N MET A 1 70.35 -83.90 3.23
CA MET A 1 69.10 -83.64 2.48
C MET A 1 67.83 -83.75 3.37
N SER A 2 67.90 -83.52 4.69
CA SER A 2 66.72 -83.65 5.58
C SER A 2 66.28 -82.37 6.29
N GLU A 3 67.02 -81.26 6.23
CA GLU A 3 66.62 -80.03 6.94
C GLU A 3 65.77 -79.06 6.10
N ALA A 4 65.71 -79.23 4.77
CA ALA A 4 64.98 -78.30 3.89
C ALA A 4 63.47 -78.55 3.80
N LEU A 5 62.96 -79.71 4.26
CA LEU A 5 61.55 -80.08 4.10
C LEU A 5 60.67 -79.74 5.31
N CYS A 6 61.25 -79.40 6.47
CA CYS A 6 60.49 -79.00 7.66
C CYS A 6 60.16 -77.50 7.71
N ASP A 7 60.85 -76.65 6.93
CA ASP A 7 60.70 -75.19 7.03
C ASP A 7 59.55 -74.66 6.14
N GLU A 8 59.34 -75.26 4.95
CA GLU A 8 58.25 -74.86 4.03
C GLU A 8 56.84 -75.21 4.55
N THR A 9 56.70 -76.28 5.33
CA THR A 9 55.40 -76.68 5.88
C THR A 9 54.98 -75.81 7.08
N SER A 10 55.97 -75.25 7.80
CA SER A 10 55.70 -74.36 8.93
C SER A 10 55.37 -72.94 8.47
N THR A 11 55.97 -72.44 7.39
CA THR A 11 55.67 -71.11 6.85
C THR A 11 54.31 -71.06 6.14
N ALA A 12 53.97 -72.09 5.34
CA ALA A 12 52.67 -72.18 4.69
C ALA A 12 51.50 -72.27 5.71
N ALA A 13 51.71 -72.96 6.84
CA ALA A 13 50.70 -73.05 7.89
C ALA A 13 50.53 -71.74 8.68
N LEU A 14 51.57 -70.93 8.81
CA LEU A 14 51.50 -69.62 9.46
C LEU A 14 50.81 -68.57 8.58
N ASP A 15 51.05 -68.59 7.27
CA ASP A 15 50.36 -67.71 6.30
C ASP A 15 48.85 -68.00 6.23
N ASP A 16 48.44 -69.27 6.33
CA ASP A 16 47.03 -69.70 6.33
C ASP A 16 46.31 -69.26 7.62
N VAL A 17 47.01 -69.25 8.75
CA VAL A 17 46.48 -68.76 10.04
C VAL A 17 46.38 -67.23 10.05
N GLU A 18 47.34 -66.51 9.49
CA GLU A 18 47.32 -65.05 9.45
C GLU A 18 46.25 -64.51 8.48
N THR A 19 46.02 -65.19 7.36
CA THR A 19 44.93 -64.87 6.42
C THR A 19 43.55 -65.16 7.02
N THR A 20 43.35 -66.31 7.67
CA THR A 20 42.08 -66.62 8.35
C THR A 20 41.80 -65.69 9.53
N LEU A 21 42.80 -65.32 10.33
CA LEU A 21 42.64 -64.29 11.37
C LEU A 21 42.34 -62.90 10.80
N GLY A 22 42.91 -62.57 9.63
CA GLY A 22 42.62 -61.35 8.89
C GLY A 22 41.17 -61.29 8.40
N GLU A 23 40.64 -62.39 7.89
CA GLU A 23 39.24 -62.51 7.47
C GLU A 23 38.27 -62.40 8.65
N LEU A 24 38.53 -63.12 9.74
CA LEU A 24 37.70 -63.05 10.95
C LEU A 24 37.70 -61.64 11.57
N ARG A 25 38.83 -60.93 11.53
CA ARG A 25 38.92 -59.55 11.99
C ARG A 25 38.16 -58.58 11.09
N ARG A 26 38.16 -58.81 9.77
CA ARG A 26 37.35 -58.03 8.80
C ARG A 26 35.87 -58.27 9.02
N GLU A 27 35.44 -59.51 9.22
CA GLU A 27 34.04 -59.83 9.51
C GLU A 27 33.57 -59.22 10.83
N ALA A 28 34.39 -59.29 11.89
CA ALA A 28 34.08 -58.69 13.19
C ALA A 28 33.96 -57.16 13.09
N LYS A 29 34.89 -56.51 12.37
CA LYS A 29 34.85 -55.06 12.13
C LYS A 29 33.63 -54.66 11.30
N MET A 30 33.28 -55.44 10.28
CA MET A 30 32.11 -55.22 9.43
C MET A 30 30.80 -55.35 10.22
N ARG A 31 30.68 -56.38 11.08
CA ARG A 31 29.52 -56.56 11.98
C ARG A 31 29.36 -55.43 12.99
N GLN A 32 30.46 -54.79 13.41
CA GLN A 32 30.42 -53.66 14.34
C GLN A 32 30.06 -52.33 13.64
N THR A 33 30.46 -52.15 12.37
CA THR A 33 30.16 -50.93 11.60
C THR A 33 28.81 -50.95 10.87
N LEU A 34 28.26 -52.14 10.59
CA LEU A 34 26.97 -52.31 9.91
C LEU A 34 25.81 -51.56 10.60
N PRO A 35 25.64 -51.62 11.93
CA PRO A 35 24.55 -50.92 12.61
C PRO A 35 24.65 -49.40 12.53
N TRP A 36 25.88 -48.87 12.57
CA TRP A 36 26.14 -47.43 12.42
C TRP A 36 25.85 -46.94 11.00
N LEU A 37 26.26 -47.70 9.98
CA LEU A 37 25.94 -47.40 8.58
C LEU A 37 24.43 -47.47 8.32
N PHE A 38 23.75 -48.48 8.87
CA PHE A 38 22.29 -48.60 8.76
C PHE A 38 21.58 -47.43 9.42
N SER A 39 22.00 -47.04 10.63
CA SER A 39 21.45 -45.88 11.34
C SER A 39 21.66 -44.58 10.56
N ALA A 40 22.86 -44.35 10.02
CA ALA A 40 23.16 -43.17 9.20
C ALA A 40 22.29 -43.12 7.92
N LEU A 41 22.07 -44.28 7.28
CA LEU A 41 21.22 -44.39 6.09
C LEU A 41 19.76 -44.07 6.42
N VAL A 42 19.23 -44.59 7.54
CA VAL A 42 17.86 -44.30 7.99
C VAL A 42 17.68 -42.81 8.29
N HIS A 43 18.61 -42.18 9.00
CA HIS A 43 18.54 -40.74 9.29
C HIS A 43 18.63 -39.91 8.00
N GLY A 44 19.52 -40.27 7.07
CA GLY A 44 19.62 -39.62 5.77
C GLY A 44 18.32 -39.73 4.96
N PHE A 45 17.67 -40.90 4.98
CA PHE A 45 16.37 -41.11 4.32
C PHE A 45 15.26 -40.25 4.92
N VAL A 46 15.18 -40.14 6.26
CA VAL A 46 14.18 -39.29 6.94
C VAL A 46 14.36 -37.82 6.57
N LEU A 47 15.61 -37.33 6.52
CA LEU A 47 15.90 -35.96 6.11
C LEU A 47 15.52 -35.71 4.64
N LEU A 48 15.85 -36.65 3.76
CA LEU A 48 15.51 -36.57 2.34
C LEU A 48 13.98 -36.62 2.12
N ALA A 49 13.27 -37.49 2.84
CA ALA A 49 11.82 -37.59 2.78
C ALA A 49 11.14 -36.32 3.32
N GLY A 50 11.65 -35.74 4.41
CA GLY A 50 11.19 -34.45 4.94
C GLY A 50 11.41 -33.31 3.94
N PHE A 51 12.58 -33.25 3.31
CA PHE A 51 12.87 -32.27 2.26
C PHE A 51 11.95 -32.45 1.05
N TRP A 52 11.75 -33.69 0.58
CA TRP A 52 10.86 -34.01 -0.54
C TRP A 52 9.39 -33.66 -0.24
N MET A 53 8.91 -33.96 0.97
CA MET A 53 7.56 -33.61 1.41
C MET A 53 7.37 -32.08 1.48
N THR A 54 8.37 -31.36 1.97
CA THR A 54 8.35 -29.89 1.99
C THR A 54 8.31 -29.33 0.57
N PHE A 55 9.06 -29.93 -0.36
CA PHE A 55 9.06 -29.54 -1.77
C PHE A 55 7.73 -29.84 -2.47
N LEU A 56 7.08 -30.97 -2.18
CA LEU A 56 5.74 -31.29 -2.71
C LEU A 56 4.66 -30.33 -2.21
N VAL A 57 4.70 -29.92 -0.93
CA VAL A 57 3.75 -28.95 -0.37
C VAL A 57 3.91 -27.56 -1.00
N ILE A 58 5.12 -27.18 -1.38
CA ILE A 58 5.38 -25.90 -2.05
C ILE A 58 4.89 -25.92 -3.51
N GLN A 59 4.94 -27.06 -4.21
CA GLN A 59 4.42 -27.16 -5.59
C GLN A 59 2.88 -27.15 -5.70
N ASP A 60 2.15 -27.49 -4.63
CA ASP A 60 0.68 -27.55 -4.65
C ASP A 60 0.00 -26.18 -4.42
N GLN A 61 0.78 -25.09 -4.30
CA GLN A 61 0.26 -23.73 -4.10
C GLN A 61 0.13 -22.90 -5.39
N ASP A 62 0.43 -23.47 -6.56
CA ASP A 62 0.47 -22.71 -7.84
C ASP A 62 -0.76 -22.87 -8.75
N GLU A 63 -1.90 -23.39 -8.26
CA GLU A 63 -3.18 -23.27 -8.98
C GLU A 63 -4.16 -22.31 -8.29
N VAL A 64 -3.83 -21.01 -8.29
CA VAL A 64 -4.86 -19.98 -8.19
C VAL A 64 -5.66 -20.00 -9.49
N ARG A 65 -6.71 -20.83 -9.54
CA ARG A 65 -7.75 -20.72 -10.57
C ARG A 65 -8.30 -19.29 -10.52
N PRO A 66 -8.19 -18.48 -11.58
CA PRO A 66 -8.85 -17.19 -11.59
C PRO A 66 -10.36 -17.47 -11.58
N VAL A 67 -11.01 -17.21 -10.45
CA VAL A 67 -12.47 -17.06 -10.44
C VAL A 67 -12.73 -15.79 -11.25
N SER A 68 -13.02 -15.95 -12.53
CA SER A 68 -13.55 -14.88 -13.36
C SER A 68 -14.98 -14.60 -12.90
N VAL A 69 -15.12 -13.75 -11.88
CA VAL A 69 -16.40 -13.08 -11.61
C VAL A 69 -16.59 -12.06 -12.73
N ARG A 70 -17.15 -12.53 -13.83
CA ARG A 70 -17.68 -11.67 -14.89
C ARG A 70 -18.97 -11.07 -14.35
N SER A 71 -18.87 -9.86 -13.81
CA SER A 71 -20.04 -9.04 -13.53
C SER A 71 -20.62 -8.59 -14.88
N ASP A 72 -21.62 -9.34 -15.36
CA ASP A 72 -22.48 -8.89 -16.45
C ASP A 72 -23.28 -7.67 -15.95
N PHE A 73 -22.80 -6.47 -16.25
CA PHE A 73 -23.43 -5.20 -15.89
C PHE A 73 -24.59 -4.79 -16.81
N GLU A 74 -25.15 -5.72 -17.59
CA GLU A 74 -26.22 -5.42 -18.57
C GLU A 74 -27.63 -5.87 -18.15
N ALA A 75 -27.87 -6.01 -16.84
CA ALA A 75 -29.23 -6.19 -16.30
C ALA A 75 -29.49 -5.24 -15.13
N LEU A 76 -29.74 -3.96 -15.43
CA LEU A 76 -30.47 -3.06 -14.55
C LEU A 76 -31.93 -3.56 -14.43
N THR A 77 -32.17 -4.57 -13.57
CA THR A 77 -33.52 -4.92 -13.13
C THR A 77 -33.67 -4.51 -11.67
N PHE A 78 -34.00 -3.25 -11.44
CA PHE A 78 -34.55 -2.82 -10.15
C PHE A 78 -35.95 -3.40 -9.99
N ALA A 79 -36.06 -4.56 -9.34
CA ALA A 79 -37.31 -4.98 -8.72
C ALA A 79 -37.30 -4.46 -7.27
N PRO A 80 -38.22 -3.56 -6.88
CA PRO A 80 -38.28 -3.10 -5.49
C PRO A 80 -38.66 -4.28 -4.57
N VAL A 81 -37.82 -4.54 -3.58
CA VAL A 81 -38.10 -5.47 -2.48
C VAL A 81 -39.33 -4.95 -1.72
N ARG A 82 -40.44 -5.68 -1.81
CA ARG A 82 -41.59 -5.47 -0.91
C ARG A 82 -41.25 -6.11 0.44
N LEU A 83 -41.12 -5.28 1.46
CA LEU A 83 -41.12 -5.74 2.85
C LEU A 83 -42.49 -6.37 3.17
N PRO A 84 -42.55 -7.50 3.90
CA PRO A 84 -43.81 -8.04 4.38
C PRO A 84 -44.46 -7.04 5.35
N THR A 85 -45.56 -6.42 4.92
CA THR A 85 -46.47 -5.71 5.84
C THR A 85 -47.21 -6.77 6.63
N GLU A 86 -46.86 -6.90 7.91
CA GLU A 86 -47.59 -7.69 8.89
C GLU A 86 -48.99 -7.07 9.05
N SER A 87 -50.01 -7.81 8.62
CA SER A 87 -51.41 -7.43 8.75
C SER A 87 -51.82 -7.52 10.23
N LEU A 88 -51.83 -6.38 10.92
CA LEU A 88 -52.65 -6.23 12.12
C LEU A 88 -54.06 -5.82 11.68
N GLU A 89 -54.98 -6.77 11.74
CA GLU A 89 -56.41 -6.52 11.67
C GLU A 89 -56.83 -5.57 12.79
N VAL A 90 -57.23 -4.35 12.42
CA VAL A 90 -58.10 -3.52 13.26
C VAL A 90 -59.38 -3.31 12.50
N THR A 91 -60.43 -3.98 12.99
CA THR A 91 -61.80 -3.89 12.50
C THR A 91 -62.38 -2.48 12.70
N PRO A 92 -63.26 -2.01 11.81
CA PRO A 92 -63.65 -0.61 11.71
C PRO A 92 -64.78 -0.26 12.71
N SER A 93 -64.71 0.94 13.29
CA SER A 93 -65.85 1.55 14.00
C SER A 93 -66.42 2.70 13.16
N ALA A 94 -67.73 2.63 12.96
CA ALA A 94 -68.52 3.45 12.05
C ALA A 94 -69.01 4.77 12.67
N SER A 95 -69.53 5.63 11.78
CA SER A 95 -70.36 6.84 12.00
C SER A 95 -69.59 8.18 11.94
N ALA A 96 -70.02 9.24 11.26
CA ALA A 96 -71.18 9.48 10.40
C ALA A 96 -70.97 10.78 9.59
N SER A 97 -71.58 10.80 8.40
CA SER A 97 -72.15 11.91 7.61
C SER A 97 -71.97 13.37 8.07
N LEU A 98 -71.62 14.27 7.13
CA LEU A 98 -72.55 15.31 6.60
C LEU A 98 -71.89 16.17 5.50
N MET A 99 -72.62 16.33 4.40
CA MET A 99 -72.39 17.32 3.34
C MET A 99 -72.53 18.75 3.90
N SER A 100 -71.82 19.75 3.36
CA SER A 100 -72.42 20.99 2.80
C SER A 100 -71.39 22.07 2.40
N GLN A 101 -71.46 22.44 1.11
CA GLN A 101 -71.32 23.75 0.43
C GLN A 101 -70.31 24.84 0.89
N ALA A 102 -69.64 25.39 -0.14
CA ALA A 102 -68.92 26.66 -0.17
C ALA A 102 -69.86 27.89 -0.22
N PRO A 103 -69.29 29.09 0.01
CA PRO A 103 -69.59 30.24 -0.85
C PRO A 103 -68.34 30.93 -1.41
N ILE A 104 -68.58 31.70 -2.48
CA ILE A 104 -67.62 32.30 -3.43
C ILE A 104 -67.58 33.84 -3.26
N LEU A 105 -66.50 34.46 -3.78
CA LEU A 105 -66.27 35.83 -4.31
C LEU A 105 -65.57 36.87 -3.41
N PRO A 106 -64.91 37.92 -3.96
CA PRO A 106 -64.41 38.16 -5.34
C PRO A 106 -62.96 38.72 -5.44
N GLY A 107 -62.33 38.62 -6.62
CA GLY A 107 -61.16 39.44 -7.03
C GLY A 107 -61.55 40.85 -7.50
N PRO A 108 -60.58 41.77 -7.73
CA PRO A 108 -60.14 42.07 -9.12
C PRO A 108 -58.64 42.41 -9.23
N GLN A 109 -57.90 41.82 -10.18
CA GLN A 109 -57.48 42.32 -11.52
C GLN A 109 -56.11 43.04 -11.56
N PRO A 110 -55.34 42.89 -12.67
CA PRO A 110 -53.93 43.24 -12.78
C PRO A 110 -53.69 44.60 -13.48
N VAL A 111 -52.55 45.22 -13.19
CA VAL A 111 -52.04 46.41 -13.91
C VAL A 111 -50.55 46.29 -14.19
N GLU A 112 -50.22 46.07 -15.46
CA GLU A 112 -49.05 46.64 -16.16
C GLU A 112 -49.53 47.95 -16.84
N PRO A 113 -48.68 48.97 -17.17
CA PRO A 113 -47.52 48.76 -18.04
C PRO A 113 -46.33 49.75 -17.92
N THR A 114 -45.33 49.48 -18.79
CA THR A 114 -44.42 50.44 -19.46
C THR A 114 -43.08 50.73 -18.78
N SER A 115 -42.06 49.98 -19.19
CA SER A 115 -40.65 50.42 -19.15
C SER A 115 -40.13 50.58 -20.57
N THR A 116 -39.95 51.83 -21.00
CA THR A 116 -39.30 52.21 -22.25
C THR A 116 -37.78 52.09 -22.13
N ALA A 117 -37.16 51.39 -23.09
CA ALA A 117 -35.71 51.35 -23.28
C ALA A 117 -35.16 52.69 -23.82
N PRO A 118 -33.84 52.89 -23.75
CA PRO A 118 -33.15 53.12 -24.99
C PRO A 118 -32.01 52.13 -25.24
N VAL A 119 -31.94 51.71 -26.50
CA VAL A 119 -30.88 50.94 -27.14
C VAL A 119 -29.59 51.77 -27.13
N ALA A 120 -28.52 51.22 -26.56
CA ALA A 120 -27.16 51.66 -26.80
C ALA A 120 -26.32 50.46 -27.23
N LEU A 121 -25.81 50.53 -28.45
CA LEU A 121 -24.83 49.61 -29.02
C LEU A 121 -23.54 49.66 -28.22
N ALA A 122 -23.12 48.53 -27.63
CA ALA A 122 -21.73 48.32 -27.23
C ALA A 122 -21.40 46.82 -27.27
N SER A 123 -20.35 46.49 -28.00
CA SER A 123 -19.81 45.16 -28.26
C SER A 123 -19.54 44.35 -26.99
N PRO A 124 -19.68 43.01 -26.99
CA PRO A 124 -19.13 42.20 -25.91
C PRO A 124 -17.61 42.15 -26.09
N VAL A 125 -16.91 43.06 -25.40
CA VAL A 125 -15.52 42.81 -25.01
C VAL A 125 -15.57 41.59 -24.10
N LEU A 126 -15.01 40.48 -24.59
CA LEU A 126 -14.59 39.34 -23.80
C LEU A 126 -13.78 39.87 -22.62
N THR A 127 -14.45 40.04 -21.49
CA THR A 127 -13.76 40.29 -20.22
C THR A 127 -13.16 38.95 -19.86
N SER A 128 -11.91 38.77 -20.26
CA SER A 128 -11.03 37.74 -19.72
C SER A 128 -11.08 37.95 -18.22
N GLN A 129 -11.83 37.10 -17.53
CA GLN A 129 -11.75 37.04 -16.08
C GLN A 129 -10.29 36.74 -15.78
N SER A 130 -9.64 37.74 -15.21
CA SER A 130 -8.35 37.63 -14.56
C SER A 130 -8.33 36.33 -13.78
N ILE A 131 -7.57 35.36 -14.31
CA ILE A 131 -7.10 34.20 -13.57
C ILE A 131 -6.34 34.81 -12.40
N THR A 132 -7.00 34.96 -11.25
CA THR A 132 -6.30 35.11 -9.99
C THR A 132 -5.42 33.88 -9.89
N ASP A 133 -4.14 34.10 -10.09
CA ASP A 133 -3.05 33.14 -10.04
C ASP A 133 -3.00 32.58 -8.61
N ARG A 134 -3.87 31.62 -8.32
CA ARG A 134 -3.78 30.81 -7.12
C ARG A 134 -2.56 29.92 -7.32
N PRO A 135 -1.56 29.98 -6.43
CA PRO A 135 -0.34 29.18 -6.55
C PRO A 135 -0.69 27.72 -6.82
N ASP A 136 0.06 27.09 -7.71
CA ASP A 136 -0.15 25.71 -8.16
C ASP A 136 0.08 24.77 -6.97
N THR A 137 -0.97 24.55 -6.17
CA THR A 137 -0.88 23.85 -4.89
C THR A 137 -1.22 22.39 -5.11
N ALA A 138 -0.23 21.51 -4.99
CA ALA A 138 -0.48 20.08 -4.84
C ALA A 138 -0.87 19.83 -3.37
N SER A 139 -2.00 19.17 -3.13
CA SER A 139 -2.44 18.82 -1.77
C SER A 139 -2.80 17.35 -1.67
N PHE A 140 -2.34 16.70 -0.62
CA PHE A 140 -2.68 15.31 -0.30
C PHE A 140 -2.89 15.19 1.20
N PHE A 141 -4.07 14.71 1.59
CA PHE A 141 -4.48 14.60 2.99
C PHE A 141 -4.12 15.83 3.84
N GLY A 142 -4.57 17.02 3.44
CA GLY A 142 -4.37 18.25 4.23
C GLY A 142 -2.94 18.80 4.26
N VAL A 143 -1.97 18.09 3.67
CA VAL A 143 -0.61 18.58 3.50
C VAL A 143 -0.46 19.17 2.10
N SER A 144 0.04 20.39 2.01
CA SER A 144 0.13 21.15 0.74
C SER A 144 1.56 21.54 0.41
N GLY A 145 1.98 21.33 -0.84
CA GLY A 145 3.19 21.93 -1.40
C GLY A 145 2.80 23.16 -2.22
N SER A 146 3.15 24.36 -1.74
CA SER A 146 2.98 25.58 -2.53
C SER A 146 3.93 25.58 -3.73
N ASP A 147 3.42 25.85 -4.93
CA ASP A 147 4.17 25.98 -6.19
C ASP A 147 4.96 24.75 -6.66
N ALA A 148 4.61 23.55 -6.18
CA ALA A 148 5.28 22.31 -6.59
C ALA A 148 4.97 21.99 -8.07
N ARG A 149 5.99 21.96 -8.92
CA ARG A 149 5.88 21.57 -10.33
C ARG A 149 6.12 20.07 -10.54
N ARG A 150 6.83 19.42 -9.63
CA ARG A 150 7.25 18.02 -9.71
C ARG A 150 6.88 17.31 -8.40
N VAL A 151 5.83 16.50 -8.46
CA VAL A 151 5.21 15.86 -7.30
C VAL A 151 5.45 14.35 -7.35
N VAL A 152 5.92 13.74 -6.27
CA VAL A 152 5.98 12.27 -6.15
C VAL A 152 5.11 11.81 -4.99
N TYR A 153 4.30 10.78 -5.23
CA TYR A 153 3.54 10.10 -4.18
C TYR A 153 4.24 8.79 -3.83
N CYS A 154 4.67 8.65 -2.58
CA CYS A 154 5.25 7.44 -2.00
C CYS A 154 4.22 6.83 -1.04
N ILE A 155 3.60 5.71 -1.43
CA ILE A 155 2.44 5.17 -0.72
C ILE A 155 2.75 3.78 -0.17
N ASP A 156 2.47 3.57 1.11
CA ASP A 156 2.55 2.26 1.74
C ASP A 156 1.51 1.31 1.15
N ALA A 157 1.96 0.14 0.72
CA ALA A 157 1.13 -1.00 0.32
C ALA A 157 1.58 -2.27 1.05
N SER A 158 2.06 -2.15 2.28
CA SER A 158 2.36 -3.29 3.14
C SER A 158 1.10 -4.03 3.58
N GLY A 159 1.27 -5.20 4.20
CA GLY A 159 0.16 -6.02 4.65
C GLY A 159 -0.76 -5.35 5.69
N SER A 160 -0.29 -4.35 6.45
CA SER A 160 -1.17 -3.59 7.37
C SER A 160 -2.21 -2.78 6.59
N MET A 161 -1.84 -2.35 5.38
CA MET A 161 -2.67 -1.52 4.51
C MET A 161 -3.86 -2.26 3.88
N ILE A 162 -4.05 -3.57 4.08
CA ILE A 162 -5.12 -4.35 3.43
C ILE A 162 -6.51 -3.71 3.59
N ARG A 163 -6.82 -3.16 4.77
CA ARG A 163 -8.15 -2.57 5.05
C ARG A 163 -8.25 -1.10 4.63
N SER A 164 -7.13 -0.41 4.48
CA SER A 164 -7.04 1.04 4.26
C SER A 164 -6.68 1.41 2.83
N LEU A 165 -5.94 0.55 2.11
CA LEU A 165 -5.42 0.81 0.78
C LEU A 165 -6.53 1.21 -0.22
N PRO A 166 -7.71 0.56 -0.30
CA PRO A 166 -8.75 0.98 -1.23
C PRO A 166 -9.17 2.45 -1.05
N MET A 167 -9.24 2.90 0.20
CA MET A 167 -9.56 4.28 0.57
C MET A 167 -8.39 5.22 0.26
N VAL A 168 -7.14 4.80 0.52
CA VAL A 168 -5.94 5.55 0.15
C VAL A 168 -5.86 5.76 -1.36
N LEU A 169 -6.16 4.74 -2.16
CA LEU A 169 -6.16 4.82 -3.63
C LEU A 169 -7.22 5.82 -4.13
N GLU A 170 -8.41 5.84 -3.53
CA GLU A 170 -9.44 6.82 -3.87
C GLU A 170 -8.97 8.26 -3.60
N HIS A 171 -8.41 8.51 -2.42
CA HIS A 171 -7.86 9.83 -2.06
C HIS A 171 -6.65 10.22 -2.91
N LEU A 172 -5.79 9.26 -3.27
CA LEU A 172 -4.69 9.48 -4.19
C LEU A 172 -5.20 9.91 -5.56
N GLY A 173 -6.26 9.25 -6.06
CA GLY A 173 -6.97 9.66 -7.27
C GLY A 173 -7.47 11.11 -7.20
N GLN A 174 -8.16 11.46 -6.11
CA GLN A 174 -8.68 12.81 -5.88
C GLN A 174 -7.56 13.86 -5.80
N SER A 175 -6.42 13.54 -5.19
CA SER A 175 -5.26 14.43 -5.11
C SER A 175 -4.60 14.62 -6.48
N MET A 176 -4.42 13.54 -7.23
CA MET A 176 -3.93 13.62 -8.62
C MET A 176 -4.87 14.45 -9.50
N ASP A 177 -6.18 14.37 -9.31
CA ASP A 177 -7.16 15.16 -10.06
C ASP A 177 -7.00 16.67 -9.84
N GLN A 178 -6.55 17.09 -8.66
CA GLN A 178 -6.27 18.51 -8.35
C GLN A 178 -5.02 19.05 -9.03
N LEU A 179 -4.10 18.19 -9.49
CA LEU A 179 -2.91 18.63 -10.21
C LEU A 179 -3.26 19.34 -11.52
N LYS A 180 -2.65 20.48 -11.80
CA LYS A 180 -2.82 21.22 -13.05
C LYS A 180 -1.96 20.60 -14.16
N PRO A 181 -2.38 20.65 -15.44
CA PRO A 181 -1.66 20.01 -16.55
C PRO A 181 -0.16 20.34 -16.70
N PRO A 182 0.33 21.56 -16.39
CA PRO A 182 1.76 21.88 -16.44
C PRO A 182 2.60 21.16 -15.36
N GLN A 183 1.98 20.71 -14.27
CA GLN A 183 2.67 19.95 -13.22
C GLN A 183 3.00 18.55 -13.73
N ARG A 184 4.05 17.96 -13.15
CA ARG A 184 4.52 16.61 -13.40
C ARG A 184 4.34 15.76 -12.16
N PHE A 185 4.00 14.50 -12.34
CA PHE A 185 3.81 13.60 -11.22
C PHE A 185 4.36 12.21 -11.46
N SER A 186 4.70 11.52 -10.38
CA SER A 186 4.88 10.06 -10.36
C SER A 186 4.36 9.45 -9.08
N VAL A 187 4.04 8.16 -9.15
CA VAL A 187 3.57 7.36 -8.02
C VAL A 187 4.48 6.16 -7.85
N VAL A 188 4.89 5.87 -6.62
CA VAL A 188 5.61 4.66 -6.24
C VAL A 188 4.97 4.10 -4.97
N PHE A 189 4.66 2.81 -5.00
CA PHE A 189 4.26 2.08 -3.79
C PHE A 189 5.48 1.42 -3.17
N PHE A 190 5.44 1.16 -1.86
CA PHE A 190 6.41 0.30 -1.21
C PHE A 190 5.72 -0.80 -0.44
N GLN A 191 6.22 -2.02 -0.64
CA GLN A 191 5.68 -3.23 -0.07
C GLN A 191 6.75 -4.31 -0.10
N ASP A 192 6.79 -5.16 0.92
CA ASP A 192 7.73 -6.27 1.02
C ASP A 192 9.22 -5.90 0.81
N ASN A 193 9.64 -4.73 1.30
CA ASN A 193 10.99 -4.15 1.10
C ASN A 193 11.33 -3.80 -0.37
N GLU A 194 10.36 -3.79 -1.26
CA GLU A 194 10.51 -3.37 -2.65
C GLU A 194 9.79 -2.05 -2.92
N ALA A 195 10.25 -1.36 -3.97
CA ALA A 195 9.57 -0.21 -4.55
C ALA A 195 8.86 -0.65 -5.83
N VAL A 196 7.56 -0.34 -5.93
CA VAL A 196 6.70 -0.66 -7.07
C VAL A 196 6.33 0.66 -7.77
N PRO A 197 7.17 1.14 -8.72
CA PRO A 197 6.93 2.39 -9.41
C PRO A 197 5.87 2.25 -10.51
N MET A 198 5.14 3.33 -10.75
CA MET A 198 4.23 3.40 -11.90
C MET A 198 4.97 3.23 -13.24
N PRO A 199 4.28 2.79 -14.31
CA PRO A 199 4.83 2.81 -15.65
C PRO A 199 5.37 4.20 -16.01
N LYS A 200 6.59 4.25 -16.56
CA LYS A 200 7.28 5.50 -16.94
C LYS A 200 7.57 6.46 -15.78
N PHE A 201 7.70 5.97 -14.55
CA PHE A 201 8.08 6.75 -13.36
C PHE A 201 9.20 7.78 -13.61
N ALA A 202 10.35 7.34 -14.13
CA ALA A 202 11.51 8.22 -14.33
C ALA A 202 11.23 9.41 -15.28
N SER A 203 10.23 9.29 -16.16
CA SER A 203 9.89 10.35 -17.11
C SER A 203 9.08 11.50 -16.49
N MET A 204 8.50 11.30 -15.29
CA MET A 204 7.65 12.28 -14.60
C MET A 204 6.65 12.95 -15.56
N PRO A 205 5.67 12.19 -16.08
CA PRO A 205 4.73 12.68 -17.08
C PRO A 205 3.96 13.92 -16.60
N LEU A 206 3.54 14.75 -17.55
CA LEU A 206 2.62 15.86 -17.29
C LEU A 206 1.30 15.33 -16.73
N ALA A 207 0.68 16.09 -15.84
CA ALA A 207 -0.61 15.80 -15.21
C ALA A 207 -1.80 16.01 -16.16
N THR A 208 -1.73 15.40 -17.34
CA THR A 208 -2.85 15.34 -18.30
C THR A 208 -3.88 14.33 -17.83
N LEU A 209 -5.13 14.50 -18.26
CA LEU A 209 -6.22 13.59 -17.93
C LEU A 209 -5.91 12.12 -18.31
N ASP A 210 -5.26 11.92 -19.46
CA ASP A 210 -4.91 10.59 -19.94
C ASP A 210 -3.84 9.91 -19.09
N HIS A 211 -2.80 10.65 -18.68
CA HIS A 211 -1.77 10.12 -17.79
C HIS A 211 -2.32 9.82 -16.40
N LYS A 212 -3.13 10.71 -15.82
CA LYS A 212 -3.80 10.46 -14.53
C LYS A 212 -4.66 9.19 -14.58
N ARG A 213 -5.50 9.05 -15.61
CA ARG A 213 -6.34 7.86 -15.81
C ARG A 213 -5.53 6.59 -16.00
N ALA A 214 -4.39 6.65 -16.69
CA ALA A 214 -3.51 5.50 -16.87
C ALA A 214 -2.92 5.02 -15.53
N VAL A 215 -2.47 5.95 -14.69
CA VAL A 215 -1.95 5.64 -13.35
C VAL A 215 -3.05 5.12 -12.43
N ILE A 216 -4.25 5.71 -12.48
CA ILE A 216 -5.42 5.22 -11.72
C ILE A 216 -5.80 3.79 -12.12
N ARG A 217 -5.79 3.45 -13.41
CA ARG A 217 -6.04 2.06 -13.83
C ARG A 217 -4.96 1.12 -13.33
N TRP A 218 -3.69 1.49 -13.52
CA TRP A 218 -2.56 0.69 -13.06
C TRP A 218 -2.63 0.41 -11.55
N MET A 219 -2.86 1.43 -10.72
CA MET A 219 -2.90 1.24 -9.27
C MET A 219 -4.04 0.33 -8.81
N HIS A 220 -5.20 0.34 -9.50
CA HIS A 220 -6.31 -0.55 -9.18
C HIS A 220 -6.15 -1.98 -9.70
N GLN A 221 -5.33 -2.18 -10.73
CA GLN A 221 -5.14 -3.49 -11.37
C GLN A 221 -3.95 -4.25 -10.78
N ASP A 222 -2.86 -3.54 -10.49
CA ASP A 222 -1.56 -4.17 -10.28
C ASP A 222 -1.05 -4.05 -8.83
N ILE A 223 -1.62 -3.15 -8.02
CA ILE A 223 -1.17 -2.93 -6.64
C ILE A 223 -2.00 -3.76 -5.68
N VAL A 224 -1.32 -4.66 -4.98
CA VAL A 224 -1.89 -5.56 -3.98
C VAL A 224 -1.05 -5.45 -2.71
N PRO A 225 -1.66 -5.19 -1.54
CA PRO A 225 -0.90 -5.02 -0.33
C PRO A 225 -0.17 -6.31 0.08
N LEU A 226 1.12 -6.22 0.37
CA LEU A 226 1.97 -7.38 0.63
C LEU A 226 3.12 -7.06 1.58
N GLY A 227 3.50 -8.05 2.40
CA GLY A 227 4.75 -8.02 3.13
C GLY A 227 4.87 -6.85 4.12
N ARG A 228 6.11 -6.42 4.36
CA ARG A 228 6.43 -5.40 5.37
C ARG A 228 6.53 -3.99 4.80
N SER A 229 6.30 -3.02 5.68
CA SER A 229 6.50 -1.61 5.39
C SER A 229 7.98 -1.26 5.49
N ASN A 230 8.51 -0.68 4.42
CA ASN A 230 9.87 -0.15 4.35
C ASN A 230 9.95 0.89 3.21
N PRO A 231 10.02 2.18 3.53
CA PRO A 231 9.96 3.24 2.53
C PRO A 231 11.30 3.52 1.84
N LEU A 232 12.42 2.97 2.33
CA LEU A 232 13.76 3.41 1.91
C LEU A 232 13.94 3.33 0.39
N ARG A 233 13.65 2.16 -0.23
CA ARG A 233 13.79 1.99 -1.68
C ARG A 233 12.88 2.90 -2.50
N ALA A 234 11.66 3.14 -2.02
CA ALA A 234 10.73 4.04 -2.69
C ALA A 234 11.16 5.50 -2.58
N LEU A 235 11.71 5.90 -1.44
CA LEU A 235 12.26 7.24 -1.23
C LEU A 235 13.55 7.46 -2.04
N GLU A 236 14.45 6.48 -2.10
CA GLU A 236 15.62 6.51 -2.99
C GLU A 236 15.20 6.73 -4.44
N LEU A 237 14.21 5.96 -4.90
CA LEU A 237 13.69 6.08 -6.25
C LEU A 237 12.99 7.43 -6.48
N ALA A 238 12.22 7.91 -5.51
CA ALA A 238 11.55 9.20 -5.57
C ALA A 238 12.53 10.36 -5.64
N LEU A 239 13.58 10.37 -4.82
CA LEU A 239 14.61 11.41 -4.81
C LEU A 239 15.42 11.40 -6.11
N SER A 240 15.63 10.22 -6.73
CA SER A 240 16.38 10.10 -7.99
C SER A 240 15.78 10.91 -9.16
N VAL A 241 14.47 11.17 -9.12
CA VAL A 241 13.81 11.98 -10.14
C VAL A 241 13.80 13.47 -9.80
N ASN A 242 14.46 13.93 -8.73
CA ASN A 242 14.58 15.34 -8.27
C ASN A 242 13.23 16.07 -8.11
N PRO A 243 12.27 15.55 -7.33
CA PRO A 243 10.97 16.20 -7.16
C PRO A 243 11.07 17.45 -6.29
N ASP A 244 10.11 18.36 -6.44
CA ASP A 244 9.98 19.50 -5.53
C ASP A 244 9.36 19.04 -4.20
N VAL A 245 8.45 18.06 -4.29
CA VAL A 245 7.74 17.51 -3.14
C VAL A 245 7.52 16.01 -3.26
N ILE A 246 7.72 15.31 -2.15
CA ILE A 246 7.34 13.92 -1.94
C ILE A 246 6.23 13.90 -0.89
N PHE A 247 5.10 13.26 -1.20
CA PHE A 247 4.09 12.91 -0.22
C PHE A 247 4.28 11.44 0.18
N LEU A 248 4.75 11.22 1.41
CA LEU A 248 4.92 9.91 2.01
C LEU A 248 3.70 9.56 2.86
N LEU A 249 2.98 8.48 2.52
CA LEU A 249 1.85 7.99 3.30
C LEU A 249 2.13 6.60 3.84
N SER A 250 1.93 6.41 5.14
CA SER A 250 2.00 5.10 5.80
C SER A 250 1.20 5.10 7.10
N GLU A 251 0.72 3.93 7.51
CA GLU A 251 0.22 3.72 8.88
C GLU A 251 1.39 3.67 9.86
N ASN A 252 2.41 2.87 9.53
CA ASN A 252 3.63 2.72 10.31
C ASN A 252 4.77 2.21 9.40
N ILE A 253 5.91 2.88 9.43
CA ILE A 253 7.11 2.51 8.65
C ILE A 253 8.11 1.65 9.45
N THR A 254 7.88 1.51 10.76
CA THR A 254 8.66 0.67 11.68
C THR A 254 7.70 -0.29 12.39
N GLY A 255 7.28 -1.32 11.65
CA GLY A 255 6.47 -2.39 12.23
C GLY A 255 7.27 -3.16 13.28
N ALA A 256 6.67 -3.45 14.44
CA ALA A 256 7.33 -4.12 15.56
C ALA A 256 8.01 -5.44 15.14
N GLY A 257 9.35 -5.47 15.06
CA GLY A 257 10.09 -6.70 14.80
C GLY A 257 11.61 -6.57 14.58
N PRO A 258 12.37 -7.67 14.72
CA PRO A 258 13.85 -7.67 14.72
C PRO A 258 14.51 -7.43 13.34
N PHE A 259 13.76 -6.96 12.35
CA PHE A 259 14.28 -6.62 11.02
C PHE A 259 13.72 -5.28 10.52
N GLU A 260 13.37 -4.39 11.46
CA GLU A 260 13.09 -2.99 11.17
C GLU A 260 14.30 -2.36 10.47
N ILE A 261 14.06 -1.47 9.51
CA ILE A 261 15.08 -0.47 9.23
C ILE A 261 15.22 0.33 10.52
N GLU A 262 16.41 0.27 11.12
CA GLU A 262 16.79 1.18 12.19
C GLU A 262 16.45 2.59 11.72
N ALA A 263 15.51 3.27 12.38
CA ALA A 263 15.04 4.59 11.98
C ALA A 263 16.21 5.55 11.69
N ASP A 264 17.31 5.39 12.42
CA ASP A 264 18.56 6.11 12.25
C ASP A 264 19.18 5.89 10.85
N ARG A 265 19.16 4.66 10.32
CA ARG A 265 19.64 4.35 8.97
C ARG A 265 18.78 5.01 7.90
N LEU A 266 17.45 5.02 8.08
CA LEU A 266 16.54 5.71 7.16
C LEU A 266 16.81 7.21 7.16
N LEU A 267 16.87 7.83 8.34
CA LEU A 267 17.13 9.26 8.49
C LEU A 267 18.51 9.63 7.94
N ALA A 268 19.55 8.83 8.20
CA ALA A 268 20.89 9.05 7.67
C ALA A 268 20.92 8.96 6.13
N ALA A 269 20.20 7.99 5.54
CA ALA A 269 20.11 7.87 4.09
C ALA A 269 19.38 9.08 3.46
N LEU A 270 18.34 9.60 4.11
CA LEU A 270 17.65 10.80 3.65
C LEU A 270 18.50 12.06 3.78
N GLU A 271 19.33 12.17 4.82
CA GLU A 271 20.25 13.30 4.98
C GLU A 271 21.32 13.31 3.88
N ASP A 272 21.86 12.14 3.51
CA ASP A 272 22.82 12.00 2.41
C ASP A 272 22.21 12.36 1.05
N GLN A 273 20.96 11.92 0.79
CA GLN A 273 20.33 12.09 -0.53
C GLN A 273 19.59 13.42 -0.71
N ASN A 274 19.17 14.06 0.37
CA ASN A 274 18.45 15.33 0.33
C ASN A 274 19.06 16.32 1.33
N PRO A 275 20.36 16.68 1.22
CA PRO A 275 21.07 17.50 2.20
C PRO A 275 20.55 18.94 2.26
N ILE A 276 20.83 19.61 3.38
CA ILE A 276 20.60 21.05 3.51
C ILE A 276 21.55 21.81 2.56
N GLN A 277 20.98 22.69 1.74
CA GLN A 277 21.68 23.56 0.82
C GLN A 277 22.28 24.77 1.55
N SER A 278 23.14 25.52 0.88
CA SER A 278 23.82 26.69 1.47
C SER A 278 22.88 27.78 1.98
N ASP A 279 21.65 27.84 1.48
CA ASP A 279 20.60 28.78 1.90
C ASP A 279 19.75 28.28 3.08
N GLY A 280 20.06 27.10 3.62
CA GLY A 280 19.32 26.47 4.70
C GLY A 280 18.06 25.71 4.26
N THR A 281 17.78 25.64 2.96
CA THR A 281 16.64 24.89 2.40
C THR A 281 17.07 23.52 1.91
N ARG A 282 16.11 22.66 1.56
CA ARG A 282 16.37 21.38 0.89
C ARG A 282 15.75 21.42 -0.51
N ALA A 283 16.34 20.70 -1.44
CA ALA A 283 15.85 20.64 -2.83
C ALA A 283 14.46 19.99 -2.91
N THR A 284 14.18 19.03 -2.04
CA THR A 284 12.91 18.31 -1.98
C THR A 284 12.28 18.42 -0.60
N ALA A 285 10.99 18.77 -0.54
CA ALA A 285 10.20 18.68 0.69
C ALA A 285 9.58 17.28 0.83
N ILE A 286 9.81 16.59 1.96
CA ILE A 286 9.21 15.27 2.25
C ILE A 286 8.07 15.43 3.26
N LYS A 287 6.85 15.46 2.75
CA LYS A 287 5.62 15.64 3.50
C LYS A 287 5.06 14.28 3.94
N CYS A 288 4.99 14.04 5.24
CA CYS A 288 4.55 12.77 5.80
C CYS A 288 3.10 12.82 6.24
N ILE A 289 2.33 11.81 5.84
CA ILE A 289 0.94 11.61 6.18
C ILE A 289 0.85 10.30 6.91
N GLN A 290 0.60 10.38 8.21
CA GLN A 290 0.37 9.21 9.02
C GLN A 290 -1.11 8.84 9.00
N PHE A 291 -1.39 7.55 8.84
CA PHE A 291 -2.74 7.04 8.64
C PHE A 291 -3.18 6.13 9.81
N LEU A 292 -4.36 6.37 10.37
CA LEU A 292 -5.11 5.57 11.36
C LEU A 292 -4.44 5.29 12.72
N GLU A 293 -3.24 4.73 12.71
CA GLU A 293 -2.51 4.31 13.91
C GLU A 293 -1.34 5.25 14.15
N GLU A 294 -1.05 5.57 15.41
CA GLU A 294 0.11 6.37 15.78
C GLU A 294 1.41 5.55 15.67
N ASP A 295 2.47 6.21 15.21
CA ASP A 295 3.78 5.61 15.02
C ASP A 295 4.49 5.78 16.35
N VAL A 296 4.58 4.68 17.09
CA VAL A 296 5.18 4.65 18.43
C VAL A 296 6.61 5.21 18.42
N LEU A 297 7.35 5.02 17.32
CA LEU A 297 8.73 5.49 17.19
C LEU A 297 8.81 6.91 16.60
N GLY A 298 7.69 7.45 16.12
CA GLY A 298 7.54 8.79 15.57
C GLY A 298 8.46 9.06 14.38
N VAL A 299 8.81 8.03 13.60
CA VAL A 299 9.76 8.13 12.49
C VAL A 299 9.18 8.99 11.37
N LEU A 300 7.90 8.82 11.03
CA LEU A 300 7.23 9.69 10.04
C LEU A 300 7.29 11.16 10.47
N ARG A 301 7.10 11.43 11.76
CA ARG A 301 7.19 12.78 12.32
C ARG A 301 8.62 13.32 12.24
N LYS A 302 9.62 12.52 12.63
CA LYS A 302 11.04 12.90 12.51
C LYS A 302 11.44 13.22 11.07
N ILE A 303 10.96 12.45 10.10
CA ILE A 303 11.20 12.73 8.67
C ILE A 303 10.57 14.07 8.28
N ALA A 304 9.31 14.29 8.64
CA ALA A 304 8.62 15.54 8.35
C ALA A 304 9.27 16.77 9.00
N ASP A 305 9.74 16.65 10.24
CA ASP A 305 10.43 17.74 10.94
C ASP A 305 11.77 18.07 10.27
N ALA A 306 12.50 17.05 9.80
CA ALA A 306 13.81 17.22 9.18
C ALA A 306 13.77 17.61 7.68
N HIS A 307 12.76 17.15 6.95
CA HIS A 307 12.69 17.26 5.48
C HIS A 307 11.39 17.85 4.94
N GLY A 308 10.31 17.96 5.73
CA GLY A 308 8.99 18.36 5.26
C GLY A 308 8.72 19.87 5.26
N GLY A 309 9.52 20.64 6.00
CA GLY A 309 9.32 22.07 6.20
C GLY A 309 8.04 22.38 7.00
N PRO A 310 7.54 23.62 6.95
CA PRO A 310 6.31 24.01 7.64
C PRO A 310 5.12 23.15 7.21
N ASN A 311 4.34 22.67 8.18
CA ASN A 311 3.22 21.75 7.96
C ASN A 311 3.65 20.50 7.17
N GLY A 312 4.84 19.97 7.48
CA GLY A 312 5.40 18.78 6.85
C GLY A 312 4.75 17.47 7.30
N TYR A 313 4.00 17.48 8.40
CA TYR A 313 3.37 16.30 8.99
C TYR A 313 1.86 16.48 9.09
N ASN A 314 1.10 15.42 8.84
CA ASN A 314 -0.31 15.35 9.20
C ASN A 314 -0.70 13.94 9.64
N PHE A 315 -1.59 13.86 10.62
CA PHE A 315 -2.19 12.61 11.08
C PHE A 315 -3.63 12.52 10.57
N VAL A 316 -4.00 11.39 9.99
CA VAL A 316 -5.33 11.16 9.41
C VAL A 316 -5.99 10.01 10.15
N GLU A 317 -7.04 10.32 10.89
CA GLU A 317 -7.83 9.35 11.65
C GLU A 317 -9.21 9.13 11.02
N ARG A 318 -9.91 8.07 11.46
CA ARG A 318 -11.34 7.90 11.16
C ARG A 318 -12.15 8.62 12.23
N ASP A 319 -13.02 9.51 11.81
CA ASP A 319 -14.03 10.10 12.69
C ASP A 319 -15.08 9.07 13.12
N GLY A 320 -15.96 9.44 14.05
CA GLY A 320 -17.04 8.59 14.53
C GLY A 320 -18.07 8.19 13.45
N ALA A 321 -18.06 8.84 12.29
CA ALA A 321 -18.88 8.50 11.13
C ALA A 321 -18.12 7.65 10.09
N GLY A 322 -16.86 7.28 10.37
CA GLY A 322 -15.99 6.49 9.50
C GLY A 322 -15.35 7.27 8.36
N ARG A 323 -15.43 8.61 8.36
CA ARG A 323 -14.77 9.49 7.38
C ARG A 323 -13.35 9.81 7.84
N LEU A 324 -12.48 10.08 6.87
CA LEU A 324 -11.12 10.50 7.19
C LEU A 324 -11.08 11.97 7.57
N GLN A 325 -10.48 12.26 8.72
CA GLN A 325 -10.28 13.62 9.22
C GLN A 325 -8.79 13.84 9.48
N ALA A 326 -8.28 14.94 8.92
CA ALA A 326 -6.94 15.43 9.22
C ALA A 326 -6.92 16.08 10.61
N ARG A 327 -6.04 15.62 11.49
CA ARG A 327 -5.72 16.27 12.74
C ARG A 327 -4.43 17.06 12.55
N GLN A 328 -4.56 18.37 12.37
CA GLN A 328 -3.42 19.28 12.46
C GLN A 328 -3.04 19.41 13.93
N ASP A 329 -1.83 19.00 14.30
CA ASP A 329 -1.26 19.35 15.61
C ASP A 329 -1.07 20.87 15.64
N GLY A 330 -2.04 21.56 16.22
CA GLY A 330 -1.86 22.92 16.69
C GLY A 330 -0.74 22.90 17.71
N THR A 331 0.27 23.73 17.49
CA THR A 331 1.19 24.18 18.54
C THR A 331 0.43 25.08 19.52
N ASP A 332 -0.64 24.56 20.13
CA ASP A 332 -1.21 25.15 21.33
C ASP A 332 -0.32 24.69 22.47
N LYS A 333 0.80 25.42 22.62
CA LYS A 333 1.44 25.52 23.93
C LYS A 333 0.34 25.85 24.92
N GLU A 334 0.25 25.05 25.98
CA GLU A 334 -0.38 25.43 27.24
C GLU A 334 0.06 26.86 27.61
N GLN A 335 -0.78 27.83 27.27
CA GLN A 335 -1.02 29.01 28.08
C GLN A 335 -2.36 28.75 28.76
N GLY A 336 -2.29 28.00 29.86
CA GLY A 336 -3.38 27.82 30.81
C GLY A 336 -2.80 28.00 32.20
N ASP A 337 -3.04 29.20 32.75
CA ASP A 337 -2.93 29.67 34.14
C ASP A 337 -1.95 28.99 35.12
#